data_AF-A0A7V9NSI7-F1
#
_entry.id   AF-A0A7V9NSI7-F1
#
_cell.length_a   1.000
_cell.length_b   1.000
_cell.length_c   1.000
_cell.angle_alpha   90.00
_cell.angle_beta   90.00
_cell.angle_gamma   90.00
#
_symmetry.space_group_name_H-M   'P 1'
#
loop_
_entity.id
_entity.type
_entity.pdbx_description
1 polymer ?
#
loop_
_entity_poly.entity_id
_entity_poly.type
_entity_poly.pdbx_seq_one_letter_code
_entity_poly.pdbx_strand_id
1 'polypeptide(L)'
;QGVSVSALQMLAAYNAVANGGKYVSPRLVRATIDGSGAEHPADAAHTRRAVSDSTASAVTAMLEEVVKSGTGTLAQIPGYRVAGKTGTARKPAPGGTGYIDGAYVSSFAGFAPADRPAITAMVMLDEPTPIFGGLVAAPVFSDLARAALRELRVPPSLTAMAVTPPSNSVNQQVVRGDGDVPASSTTASTAAVPCCSKR
;
A
#
# COMPACT_ATOMS: atom_id res chain seq x y z
N GLN A 1 15.50 7.65 -19.88
CA GLN A 1 14.83 6.59 -20.66
C GLN A 1 15.80 6.13 -21.75
N GLY A 2 15.70 4.90 -22.24
CA GLY A 2 16.65 4.36 -23.24
C GLY A 2 16.98 2.87 -23.13
N VAL A 3 16.37 2.16 -22.17
CA VAL A 3 16.45 0.70 -22.04
C VAL A 3 15.02 0.19 -21.90
N SER A 4 14.70 -0.91 -22.59
CA SER A 4 13.46 -1.65 -22.40
C SER A 4 13.70 -2.87 -21.52
N VAL A 5 12.74 -3.18 -20.67
CA VAL A 5 12.74 -4.38 -19.82
C VAL A 5 11.36 -5.02 -19.87
N SER A 6 11.31 -6.35 -19.79
CA SER A 6 10.04 -7.05 -19.65
C SER A 6 9.48 -6.86 -18.23
N ALA A 7 8.17 -7.02 -18.08
CA ALA A 7 7.53 -6.99 -16.76
C ALA A 7 8.16 -8.02 -15.80
N LEU A 8 8.47 -9.22 -16.31
CA LEU A 8 9.07 -10.28 -15.53
C LEU A 8 10.48 -9.93 -15.04
N GLN A 9 11.29 -9.28 -15.88
CA GLN A 9 12.63 -8.80 -15.49
C GLN A 9 12.55 -7.72 -14.41
N MET A 10 11.63 -6.77 -14.57
CA MET A 10 11.39 -5.74 -13.55
C MET A 10 10.94 -6.37 -12.24
N LEU A 11 9.97 -7.28 -12.31
CA LEU A 11 9.44 -7.97 -11.13
C LEU A 11 10.54 -8.77 -10.41
N ALA A 12 11.42 -9.44 -11.16
CA ALA A 12 12.54 -10.17 -10.58
C ALA A 12 13.54 -9.25 -9.84
N ALA A 13 13.72 -8.01 -10.30
CA ALA A 13 14.52 -7.02 -9.60
C ALA A 13 13.89 -6.57 -8.27
N TYR A 14 12.57 -6.29 -8.27
CA TYR A 14 11.83 -6.00 -7.03
C TYR A 14 11.84 -7.19 -6.07
N ASN A 15 11.67 -8.41 -6.59
CA ASN A 15 11.74 -9.63 -5.80
C ASN A 15 13.12 -9.82 -5.16
N ALA A 16 14.22 -9.43 -5.84
CA ALA A 16 15.54 -9.48 -5.24
C ALA A 16 15.66 -8.55 -4.03
N VAL A 17 15.05 -7.36 -4.06
CA VAL A 17 14.98 -6.44 -2.90
C VAL A 17 14.12 -7.04 -1.80
N ALA A 18 12.92 -7.52 -2.14
CA ALA A 18 12.01 -8.19 -1.21
C ALA A 18 12.65 -9.41 -0.52
N ASN A 19 13.53 -10.12 -1.22
CA ASN A 19 14.22 -11.32 -0.74
C ASN A 19 15.61 -11.01 -0.12
N GLY A 20 15.72 -9.90 0.62
CA GLY A 20 16.95 -9.53 1.34
C GLY A 20 18.19 -9.37 0.43
N GLY A 21 17.98 -8.92 -0.80
CA GLY A 21 19.03 -8.72 -1.80
C GLY A 21 19.46 -9.97 -2.58
N LYS A 22 18.79 -11.11 -2.42
CA LYS A 22 19.04 -12.34 -3.19
C LYS A 22 18.13 -12.40 -4.42
N TYR A 23 18.74 -12.33 -5.59
CA TYR A 23 18.06 -12.63 -6.84
C TYR A 23 17.87 -14.13 -6.98
N VAL A 24 16.65 -14.55 -7.32
CA VAL A 24 16.28 -15.91 -7.69
C VAL A 24 15.64 -15.85 -9.06
N SER A 25 16.17 -16.59 -10.03
CA SER A 25 15.61 -16.60 -11.38
C SER A 25 14.14 -17.05 -11.37
N PRO A 26 13.22 -16.29 -12.00
CA PRO A 26 11.82 -16.68 -12.10
C PRO A 26 11.66 -18.03 -12.79
N ARG A 27 10.74 -18.87 -12.30
CA ARG A 27 10.38 -20.17 -12.89
C ARG A 27 8.87 -20.34 -12.91
N LEU A 28 8.38 -20.98 -13.97
CA LEU A 28 6.96 -21.29 -14.16
C LEU A 28 6.67 -22.79 -13.97
N VAL A 29 7.61 -23.64 -14.37
CA VAL A 29 7.48 -25.11 -14.26
C VAL A 29 8.04 -25.55 -12.91
N ARG A 30 7.21 -26.25 -12.12
CA ARG A 30 7.61 -26.87 -10.84
C ARG A 30 8.19 -28.27 -11.05
N ALA A 31 7.54 -29.06 -11.89
CA ALA A 31 7.90 -30.43 -12.23
C ALA A 31 7.22 -30.84 -13.54
N THR A 32 7.71 -31.91 -14.17
CA THR A 32 7.05 -32.64 -15.26
C THR A 32 6.61 -34.01 -14.78
N ILE A 33 5.62 -34.62 -15.42
CA ILE A 33 5.16 -35.97 -15.12
C ILE A 33 5.33 -36.80 -16.39
N ASP A 34 6.00 -37.96 -16.30
CA ASP A 34 6.24 -38.83 -17.45
C ASP A 34 5.09 -39.81 -17.71
N GLY A 35 5.23 -40.62 -18.76
CA GLY A 35 4.21 -41.61 -19.16
C GLY A 35 3.98 -42.74 -18.15
N SER A 36 4.85 -42.91 -17.17
CA SER A 36 4.67 -43.85 -16.05
C SER A 36 3.96 -43.24 -14.85
N GLY A 37 3.72 -41.93 -14.88
CA GLY A 37 3.19 -41.15 -13.76
C GLY A 37 4.25 -40.69 -12.76
N ALA A 38 5.55 -40.87 -13.05
CA ALA A 38 6.61 -40.39 -12.17
C ALA A 38 6.80 -38.87 -12.32
N GLU A 39 6.87 -38.17 -11.18
CA GLU A 39 7.13 -36.72 -11.12
C GLU A 39 8.64 -36.44 -11.16
N HIS A 40 9.05 -35.55 -12.06
CA HIS A 40 10.42 -35.08 -12.25
C HIS A 40 10.49 -33.58 -11.90
N PRO A 41 11.00 -33.20 -10.72
CA PRO A 41 11.13 -31.80 -10.32
C PRO A 41 12.00 -31.00 -11.28
N ALA A 42 11.65 -29.73 -11.49
CA ALA A 42 12.47 -28.82 -12.29
C ALA A 42 13.77 -28.45 -11.56
N ASP A 43 14.86 -28.31 -12.32
CA ASP A 43 16.18 -27.90 -11.82
C ASP A 43 16.11 -26.64 -10.96
N ALA A 44 16.89 -26.61 -9.87
CA ALA A 44 16.95 -25.49 -8.93
C ALA A 44 17.19 -24.12 -9.60
N ALA A 45 16.62 -23.07 -9.03
CA ALA A 45 16.72 -21.71 -9.56
C ALA A 45 18.16 -21.25 -9.40
N HIS A 46 18.71 -20.74 -10.49
CA HIS A 46 19.90 -19.93 -10.38
C HIS A 46 19.65 -18.76 -9.39
N THR A 47 20.47 -18.71 -8.35
CA THR A 47 20.36 -17.77 -7.25
C THR A 47 21.68 -17.05 -7.08
N ARG A 48 21.64 -15.73 -6.95
CA ARG A 48 22.84 -14.91 -6.70
C ARG A 48 22.54 -13.72 -5.79
N ARG A 49 23.57 -13.22 -5.11
CA ARG A 49 23.51 -11.96 -4.39
C ARG A 49 23.49 -10.80 -5.40
N ALA A 50 22.46 -9.96 -5.35
CA ALA A 50 22.40 -8.73 -6.14
C ALA A 50 22.90 -7.53 -5.32
N VAL A 51 22.46 -7.43 -4.07
CA VAL A 51 22.87 -6.42 -3.08
C VAL A 51 22.94 -7.03 -1.69
N SER A 52 23.63 -6.39 -0.75
CA SER A 52 23.63 -6.83 0.66
C SER A 52 22.21 -6.76 1.26
N ASP A 53 22.01 -7.54 2.32
CA ASP A 53 20.76 -7.52 3.09
C ASP A 53 20.47 -6.14 3.71
N SER A 54 21.52 -5.46 4.21
CA SER A 54 21.42 -4.10 4.72
C SER A 54 20.98 -3.09 3.66
N THR A 55 21.51 -3.20 2.44
CA THR A 55 21.10 -2.35 1.31
C THR A 55 19.67 -2.66 0.89
N ALA A 56 19.28 -3.93 0.80
CA ALA A 56 17.90 -4.30 0.48
C ALA A 56 16.92 -3.77 1.53
N SER A 57 17.27 -3.84 2.81
CA SER A 57 16.47 -3.28 3.91
C SER A 57 16.35 -1.76 3.82
N ALA A 58 17.44 -1.05 3.54
CA ALA A 58 17.41 0.40 3.35
C ALA A 58 16.55 0.82 2.15
N VAL A 59 16.67 0.11 1.03
CA VAL A 59 15.83 0.33 -0.16
C VAL A 59 14.37 0.05 0.13
N THR A 60 14.06 -1.01 0.88
CA THR A 60 12.69 -1.33 1.31
C THR A 60 12.09 -0.18 2.12
N ALA A 61 12.82 0.35 3.11
CA ALA A 61 12.36 1.49 3.91
C ALA A 61 12.09 2.74 3.05
N MET A 62 12.95 3.04 2.07
CA MET A 62 12.73 4.14 1.13
C MET A 62 11.50 3.92 0.24
N LEU A 63 11.27 2.69 -0.22
CA LEU A 63 10.11 2.34 -1.04
C LEU A 63 8.80 2.33 -0.26
N GLU A 64 8.84 2.05 1.04
CA GLU A 64 7.67 2.22 1.90
C GLU A 64 7.24 3.69 1.98
N GLU A 65 8.19 4.62 2.02
CA GLU A 65 7.87 6.05 2.13
C GLU A 65 7.12 6.57 0.90
N VAL A 66 7.44 6.05 -0.29
CA VAL A 66 6.69 6.34 -1.53
C VAL A 66 5.21 6.00 -1.39
N VAL A 67 4.89 4.92 -0.68
CA VAL A 67 3.51 4.46 -0.48
C VAL A 67 2.87 5.13 0.73
N LYS A 68 3.63 5.49 1.76
CA LYS A 68 3.10 6.20 2.95
C LYS A 68 2.70 7.64 2.65
N SER A 69 3.58 8.39 1.99
CA SER A 69 3.44 9.83 1.81
C SER A 69 3.81 10.35 0.41
N GLY A 70 4.31 9.47 -0.47
CA GLY A 70 4.79 9.86 -1.79
C GLY A 70 3.76 9.70 -2.92
N THR A 71 4.27 9.40 -4.13
CA THR A 71 3.45 9.29 -5.34
C THR A 71 2.61 8.01 -5.41
N GLY A 72 2.83 7.05 -4.51
CA GLY A 72 2.23 5.71 -4.54
C GLY A 72 1.17 5.49 -3.47
N THR A 73 0.59 6.56 -2.89
CA THR A 73 -0.32 6.45 -1.73
C THR A 73 -1.54 5.55 -1.97
N LEU A 74 -2.05 5.49 -3.20
CA LEU A 74 -3.16 4.58 -3.53
C LEU A 74 -2.78 3.09 -3.56
N ALA A 75 -1.50 2.74 -3.43
CA ALA A 75 -1.05 1.36 -3.28
C ALA A 75 -1.13 0.85 -1.83
N GLN A 76 -1.52 1.69 -0.87
CA GLN A 76 -1.68 1.30 0.54
C GLN A 76 -2.70 0.17 0.68
N ILE A 77 -2.40 -0.78 1.56
CA ILE A 77 -3.32 -1.87 1.94
C ILE A 77 -3.50 -1.79 3.46
N PRO A 78 -4.70 -1.50 3.96
CA PRO A 78 -4.94 -1.45 5.40
C PRO A 78 -4.48 -2.72 6.12
N GLY A 79 -3.69 -2.54 7.19
CA GLY A 79 -3.12 -3.64 7.97
C GLY A 79 -1.80 -4.22 7.44
N TYR A 80 -1.32 -3.78 6.27
CA TYR A 80 -0.06 -4.26 5.71
C TYR A 80 0.89 -3.11 5.38
N ARG A 81 2.17 -3.31 5.65
CA ARG A 81 3.22 -2.43 5.14
C ARG A 81 3.46 -2.75 3.67
N VAL A 82 3.49 -1.75 2.81
CA VAL A 82 3.67 -1.93 1.35
C VAL A 82 4.88 -1.13 0.91
N ALA A 83 5.76 -1.76 0.15
CA ALA A 83 6.91 -1.12 -0.48
C ALA A 83 6.72 -1.16 -2.00
N GLY A 84 6.86 -0.01 -2.68
CA GLY A 84 6.71 0.02 -4.12
C GLY A 84 7.01 1.38 -4.74
N LYS A 85 6.97 1.42 -6.07
CA LYS A 85 7.26 2.63 -6.84
C LYS A 85 6.35 2.75 -8.05
N THR A 86 6.02 4.00 -8.37
CA THR A 86 5.35 4.39 -9.61
C THR A 86 6.34 4.48 -10.77
N GLY A 87 5.89 4.05 -11.95
CA GLY A 87 6.52 4.30 -13.24
C GLY A 87 5.56 5.00 -14.20
N THR A 88 6.07 5.95 -14.98
CA THR A 88 5.36 6.59 -16.09
C THR A 88 6.39 6.79 -17.19
N ALA A 89 6.28 6.04 -18.28
CA ALA A 89 7.20 6.07 -19.41
C ALA A 89 6.49 6.55 -20.67
N ARG A 90 7.18 7.34 -21.51
CA ARG A 90 6.62 7.78 -22.80
C ARG A 90 6.85 6.69 -23.84
N LYS A 91 5.88 6.46 -24.72
CA LYS A 91 6.06 5.50 -25.82
C LYS A 91 6.91 6.14 -26.92
N PRO A 92 7.97 5.47 -27.41
CA PRO A 92 8.78 5.98 -28.51
C PRO A 92 7.93 6.10 -29.78
N ALA A 93 8.18 7.13 -30.58
CA ALA A 93 7.50 7.29 -31.86
C ALA A 93 7.90 6.17 -32.84
N PRO A 94 6.98 5.72 -33.73
CA PRO A 94 7.33 4.83 -34.83
C PRO A 94 8.49 5.45 -35.63
N GLY A 95 9.56 4.69 -35.86
CA GLY A 95 10.78 5.19 -36.53
C GLY A 95 11.89 5.67 -35.58
N GLY A 96 11.69 5.62 -34.26
CA GLY A 96 12.76 5.73 -33.26
C GLY A 96 13.20 7.16 -32.90
N THR A 97 12.68 8.18 -33.58
CA THR A 97 12.98 9.59 -33.27
C THR A 97 11.86 10.19 -32.42
N GLY A 98 12.16 10.50 -31.16
CA GLY A 98 11.22 11.16 -30.25
C GLY A 98 10.18 10.22 -29.62
N TYR A 99 9.10 10.82 -29.12
CA TYR A 99 8.04 10.14 -28.37
C TYR A 99 6.67 10.50 -28.94
N ILE A 100 5.72 9.58 -28.86
CA ILE A 100 4.32 9.85 -29.22
C ILE A 100 3.73 10.77 -28.13
N ASP A 101 3.09 11.86 -28.54
CA ASP A 101 2.43 12.76 -27.61
C ASP A 101 1.18 12.11 -27.00
N GLY A 102 1.02 12.25 -25.68
CA GLY A 102 -0.10 11.65 -24.94
C GLY A 102 0.01 10.15 -24.70
N ALA A 103 0.93 9.43 -25.33
CA ALA A 103 1.05 7.98 -25.19
C ALA A 103 2.05 7.58 -24.10
N TYR A 104 1.53 7.00 -23.02
CA TYR A 104 2.31 6.61 -21.85
C TYR A 104 2.04 5.17 -21.44
N VAL A 105 3.06 4.51 -20.90
CA VAL A 105 2.89 3.31 -20.10
C VAL A 105 2.98 3.69 -18.64
N SER A 106 1.90 3.47 -17.89
CA SER A 106 1.83 3.75 -16.47
C SER A 106 1.93 2.44 -15.70
N SER A 107 2.74 2.44 -14.64
CA SER A 107 3.01 1.22 -13.90
C SER A 107 3.16 1.46 -12.41
N PHE A 108 2.95 0.39 -11.65
CA PHE A 108 3.31 0.31 -10.26
C PHE A 108 3.94 -1.07 -10.01
N ALA A 109 5.12 -1.11 -9.39
CA ALA A 109 5.79 -2.34 -8.98
C ALA A 109 6.08 -2.27 -7.49
N GLY A 110 5.85 -3.37 -6.78
CA GLY A 110 6.04 -3.41 -5.34
C GLY A 110 5.85 -4.80 -4.75
N PHE A 111 5.99 -4.89 -3.44
CA PHE A 111 5.81 -6.11 -2.66
C PHE A 111 5.15 -5.83 -1.32
N ALA A 112 4.51 -6.85 -0.78
CA ALA A 112 3.83 -6.79 0.50
C ALA A 112 3.84 -8.17 1.19
N PRO A 113 3.81 -8.21 2.53
CA PRO A 113 4.12 -7.11 3.45
C PRO A 113 5.60 -6.67 3.35
N ALA A 114 5.93 -5.39 3.53
CA ALA A 114 7.32 -4.91 3.39
C ALA A 114 8.26 -5.46 4.48
N ASP A 115 7.73 -5.73 5.67
CA ASP A 115 8.45 -6.28 6.82
C ASP A 115 8.66 -7.79 6.75
N ARG A 116 7.81 -8.50 6.02
CA ARG A 116 7.94 -9.95 5.78
C ARG A 116 7.36 -10.30 4.41
N PRO A 117 8.09 -10.02 3.32
CA PRO A 117 7.54 -10.11 1.96
C PRO A 117 7.02 -11.50 1.62
N ALA A 118 5.76 -11.55 1.18
CA ALA A 118 5.09 -12.78 0.75
C ALA A 118 4.78 -12.76 -0.75
N ILE A 119 4.52 -11.57 -1.32
CA ILE A 119 4.22 -11.38 -2.74
C ILE A 119 4.98 -10.18 -3.30
N THR A 120 5.40 -10.29 -4.56
CA THR A 120 5.83 -9.16 -5.38
C THR A 120 4.90 -9.09 -6.58
N ALA A 121 4.38 -7.90 -6.92
CA ALA A 121 3.50 -7.71 -8.06
C ALA A 121 3.87 -6.45 -8.85
N MET A 122 3.54 -6.46 -10.13
CA MET A 122 3.68 -5.33 -11.04
C MET A 122 2.41 -5.19 -11.86
N VAL A 123 1.88 -3.97 -11.90
CA VAL A 123 0.77 -3.58 -12.76
C VAL A 123 1.32 -2.63 -13.81
N MET A 124 0.98 -2.88 -15.08
CA MET A 124 1.28 -2.01 -16.20
C MET A 124 0.00 -1.77 -16.98
N LEU A 125 -0.26 -0.52 -17.31
CA LEU A 125 -1.41 -0.09 -18.11
C LEU A 125 -0.87 0.67 -19.32
N ASP A 126 -1.33 0.28 -20.50
CA ASP A 126 -0.96 0.92 -21.76
C ASP A 126 -1.93 2.07 -22.05
N GLU A 127 -1.39 3.26 -22.21
CA GLU A 127 -2.10 4.51 -22.52
C GLU A 127 -3.32 4.81 -21.62
N PRO A 128 -3.20 4.70 -20.28
CA PRO A 128 -4.34 4.95 -19.40
C PRO A 128 -4.63 6.45 -19.25
N THR A 129 -5.88 6.74 -18.89
CA THR A 129 -6.31 8.08 -18.49
C THR A 129 -6.75 8.05 -17.03
N PRO A 130 -6.14 8.83 -16.11
CA PRO A 130 -4.97 9.69 -16.30
C PRO A 130 -3.64 8.91 -16.40
N ILE A 131 -2.59 9.56 -16.92
CA ILE A 131 -1.29 8.93 -17.25
C ILE A 131 -0.40 8.57 -16.05
N PHE A 132 -0.76 8.99 -14.84
CA PHE A 132 0.11 8.85 -13.67
C PHE A 132 -0.05 7.46 -13.03
N GLY A 133 1.02 6.67 -12.97
CA GLY A 133 0.98 5.32 -12.40
C GLY A 133 0.48 5.26 -10.94
N GLY A 134 0.68 6.33 -10.17
CA GLY A 134 0.15 6.48 -8.82
C GLY A 134 -1.37 6.60 -8.74
N LEU A 135 -2.03 7.06 -9.81
CA LEU A 135 -3.49 7.23 -9.85
C LEU A 135 -4.21 6.03 -10.46
N VAL A 136 -3.59 5.34 -11.42
CA VAL A 136 -4.24 4.24 -12.15
C VAL A 136 -3.70 2.85 -11.85
N ALA A 137 -2.38 2.69 -11.72
CA ALA A 137 -1.77 1.37 -11.51
C ALA A 137 -1.64 1.00 -10.02
N ALA A 138 -1.37 1.98 -9.16
CA ALA A 138 -1.28 1.80 -7.72
C ALA A 138 -2.56 1.25 -7.05
N PRO A 139 -3.79 1.76 -7.33
CA PRO A 139 -5.00 1.18 -6.75
C PRO A 139 -5.25 -0.26 -7.23
N VAL A 140 -4.98 -0.56 -8.51
CA VAL A 140 -5.08 -1.93 -9.05
C VAL A 140 -4.09 -2.85 -8.34
N PHE A 141 -2.87 -2.38 -8.08
CA PHE A 141 -1.90 -3.13 -7.26
C PHE A 141 -2.45 -3.39 -5.86
N SER A 142 -3.03 -2.39 -5.19
CA SER A 142 -3.58 -2.54 -3.84
C SER A 142 -4.64 -3.61 -3.78
N ASP A 143 -5.58 -3.62 -4.73
CA ASP A 143 -6.66 -4.60 -4.77
C ASP A 143 -6.16 -6.01 -5.09
N LEU A 144 -5.26 -6.15 -6.08
CA LEU A 144 -4.65 -7.43 -6.44
C LEU A 144 -3.84 -8.01 -5.26
N ALA A 145 -2.96 -7.20 -4.67
CA ALA A 145 -2.13 -7.63 -3.56
C ALA A 145 -2.96 -7.95 -2.32
N ARG A 146 -4.01 -7.17 -2.03
CA ARG A 146 -4.94 -7.46 -0.92
C ARG A 146 -5.65 -8.79 -1.10
N ALA A 147 -6.13 -9.09 -2.32
CA ALA A 147 -6.77 -10.36 -2.62
C ALA A 147 -5.76 -11.52 -2.46
N ALA A 148 -4.56 -11.39 -3.01
CA ALA A 148 -3.52 -12.41 -2.91
C ALA A 148 -3.07 -12.66 -1.46
N LEU A 149 -2.88 -11.62 -0.65
CA LEU A 149 -2.51 -11.76 0.78
C LEU A 149 -3.58 -12.50 1.58
N ARG A 150 -4.87 -12.25 1.28
CA ARG A 150 -5.99 -12.97 1.90
C ARG A 150 -6.00 -14.44 1.50
N GLU A 151 -5.85 -14.73 0.22
CA GLU A 151 -5.81 -16.10 -0.31
C GLU A 151 -4.64 -16.90 0.30
N LEU A 152 -3.46 -16.27 0.39
CA LEU A 152 -2.26 -16.86 0.98
C LEU A 152 -2.28 -16.87 2.52
N ARG A 153 -3.34 -16.37 3.16
CA ARG A 153 -3.51 -16.27 4.62
C ARG A 153 -2.31 -15.60 5.31
N VAL A 154 -1.76 -14.57 4.68
CA VAL A 154 -0.65 -13.81 5.25
C VAL A 154 -1.19 -12.97 6.40
N PRO A 155 -0.64 -13.07 7.63
CA PRO A 155 -1.08 -12.23 8.73
C PRO A 155 -0.71 -10.75 8.48
N PRO A 156 -1.51 -9.79 9.00
CA PRO A 156 -1.19 -8.36 8.98
C PRO A 156 0.17 -8.03 9.57
N SER A 157 0.75 -6.89 9.17
CA SER A 157 2.02 -6.41 9.73
C SER A 157 1.83 -5.99 11.20
N LEU A 158 2.68 -6.50 12.09
CA LEU A 158 2.57 -6.29 13.55
C LEU A 158 2.54 -4.80 13.94
N THR A 159 3.33 -3.97 13.25
CA THR A 159 3.40 -2.52 13.51
C THR A 159 2.23 -1.73 12.89
N ALA A 160 1.59 -2.25 11.84
CA ALA A 160 0.46 -1.57 11.20
C ALA A 160 -0.81 -1.60 12.05
N MET A 161 -0.92 -2.55 12.99
CA MET A 161 -2.06 -2.68 13.90
C MET A 161 -2.00 -1.73 15.11
N ALA A 162 -0.88 -1.03 15.34
CA ALA A 162 -0.70 -0.16 16.52
C ALA A 162 -1.34 1.23 16.40
N VAL A 163 -1.93 1.57 15.24
CA VAL A 163 -2.68 2.84 15.08
C VAL A 163 -4.08 2.66 15.67
N THR A 164 -4.21 2.98 16.96
CA THR A 164 -5.50 3.03 17.66
C THR A 164 -6.28 4.27 17.18
N PRO A 165 -7.58 4.20 16.86
CA PRO A 165 -8.38 5.40 16.59
C PRO A 165 -8.42 6.30 17.84
N PRO A 166 -8.51 7.64 17.69
CA PRO A 166 -8.56 8.54 18.84
C PRO A 166 -9.78 8.20 19.70
N SER A 167 -9.52 7.78 20.93
CA SER A 167 -10.54 7.57 21.95
C SER A 167 -11.06 8.92 22.43
N ASN A 168 -12.14 9.41 21.83
CA ASN A 168 -12.93 10.51 22.40
C ASN A 168 -13.62 10.02 23.68
N SER A 169 -12.94 10.16 24.81
CA SER A 169 -13.56 10.02 26.13
C SER A 169 -14.37 11.28 26.41
N VAL A 170 -15.66 11.24 26.07
CA VAL A 170 -16.64 12.20 26.60
C VAL A 170 -16.75 11.95 28.09
N ASN A 171 -16.25 12.92 28.86
CA ASN A 171 -16.24 12.91 30.32
C ASN A 171 -17.69 13.04 30.84
N GLN A 172 -18.37 11.93 31.10
CA GLN A 172 -19.61 11.94 31.88
C GLN A 172 -19.26 11.93 33.38
N GLN A 173 -19.06 13.12 33.94
CA GLN A 173 -19.15 13.28 35.38
C GLN A 173 -20.62 13.23 35.79
N VAL A 174 -21.01 12.08 36.34
CA VAL A 174 -22.27 11.88 37.06
C VAL A 174 -22.18 12.69 38.36
N VAL A 175 -22.89 13.83 38.41
CA VAL A 175 -23.11 14.59 39.64
C VAL A 175 -24.09 13.78 40.51
N ARG A 176 -23.55 13.11 41.54
CA ARG A 176 -24.36 12.56 42.64
C ARG A 176 -24.70 13.70 43.59
N GLY A 177 -25.99 13.99 43.72
CA GLY A 177 -26.51 14.91 44.72
C GLY A 177 -26.78 14.18 46.03
N ASP A 178 -26.23 14.72 47.10
CA ASP A 178 -26.63 14.62 48.52
C ASP A 178 -25.89 15.84 49.14
N GLY A 179 -26.49 16.91 49.64
CA GLY A 179 -27.66 17.00 50.50
C GLY A 179 -27.17 17.69 51.77
N ASP A 180 -27.23 19.03 51.84
CA ASP A 180 -27.17 19.78 53.10
C ASP A 180 -27.78 21.17 52.93
N VAL A 181 -28.76 21.48 53.79
CA VAL A 181 -29.48 22.75 53.93
C VAL A 181 -29.12 23.28 55.32
N PRO A 182 -28.85 24.59 55.50
CA PRO A 182 -29.86 25.40 56.19
C PRO A 182 -30.09 26.83 55.66
N ALA A 183 -31.37 27.20 55.82
CA ALA A 183 -32.02 28.51 55.95
C ALA A 183 -31.19 29.81 55.91
N SER A 184 -31.66 30.81 55.15
CA SER A 184 -32.53 31.89 55.68
C SER A 184 -32.80 32.99 54.65
N SER A 185 -34.09 33.37 54.52
CA SER A 185 -34.66 34.70 54.26
C SER A 185 -34.06 35.63 53.18
N THR A 186 -34.91 36.10 52.24
CA THR A 186 -35.42 37.51 52.20
C THR A 186 -35.88 37.91 50.78
N THR A 187 -37.18 38.21 50.69
CA THR A 187 -37.90 39.14 49.78
C THR A 187 -37.79 39.06 48.24
N ALA A 188 -38.94 38.75 47.63
CA ALA A 188 -39.68 39.56 46.65
C ALA A 188 -38.92 40.38 45.59
N SER A 189 -39.21 40.14 44.31
CA SER A 189 -40.06 41.06 43.52
C SER A 189 -40.33 40.53 42.11
N THR A 190 -41.60 40.65 41.74
CA THR A 190 -42.28 40.31 40.49
C THR A 190 -41.95 41.27 39.33
N ALA A 191 -41.90 40.78 38.09
CA ALA A 191 -42.45 41.36 36.84
C ALA A 191 -41.80 40.64 35.61
N ALA A 192 -42.50 39.80 34.84
CA ALA A 192 -43.46 40.10 33.77
C ALA A 192 -42.87 40.83 32.54
N VAL A 193 -42.61 40.07 31.44
CA VAL A 193 -43.19 40.13 30.05
C VAL A 193 -43.34 41.53 29.38
N PRO A 194 -43.27 41.77 28.03
CA PRO A 194 -43.34 40.88 26.84
C PRO A 194 -42.38 41.16 25.65
N CYS A 195 -42.33 40.17 24.74
CA CYS A 195 -42.57 40.21 23.28
C CYS A 195 -42.51 41.56 22.52
N CYS A 196 -41.81 41.63 21.37
CA CYS A 196 -42.40 41.70 20.01
C CYS A 196 -41.45 42.29 18.93
N SER A 197 -41.24 41.51 17.85
CA SER A 197 -41.13 41.82 16.41
C SER A 197 -40.30 42.98 15.79
N LYS A 198 -39.80 42.66 14.58
CA LYS A 198 -39.28 43.48 13.46
C LYS A 198 -37.80 43.85 13.58
N ARG A 199 -36.95 43.60 12.57
CA ARG A 199 -37.14 43.73 11.12
C ARG A 199 -36.56 42.58 10.32
#